data_AF-A0A2U2SFF1-F1
#
_entry.id   AF-A0A2U2SFF1-F1
#
_cell.length_a   1.000
_cell.length_b   1.000
_cell.length_c   1.000
_cell.angle_alpha   90.00
_cell.angle_beta   90.00
_cell.angle_gamma   90.00
#
_symmetry.space_group_name_H-M   'P 1'
#
loop_
_entity.id
_entity.type
_entity.pdbx_description
1 polymer ?
#
loop_
_entity_poly.entity_id
_entity_poly.type
_entity_poly.pdbx_seq_one_letter_code
_entity_poly.pdbx_strand_id
1 'polypeptide(L)'
;MVQEDIRSLIQRELPALVMNDPQIRDWVWHLLHDYAPSRSETESRFEQMLAELRALREESERKWEENQRRFEAMQAESERRWEENNRRFEAMREEFQAEMRAWREESERRW
;
A
#
# COMPACT_ATOMS: atom_id res chain seq x y z
N MET A 1 -45.36 28.77 -12.32
CA MET A 1 -46.65 28.15 -11.94
C MET A 1 -46.95 26.89 -12.75
N VAL A 2 -47.20 26.93 -14.07
CA VAL A 2 -47.61 25.72 -14.85
C VAL A 2 -46.64 24.52 -14.76
N GLN A 3 -45.31 24.75 -14.71
CA GLN A 3 -44.34 23.66 -14.59
C GLN A 3 -44.28 23.02 -13.19
N GLU A 4 -44.60 23.76 -12.13
CA GLU A 4 -44.67 23.21 -10.77
C GLU A 4 -45.89 22.30 -10.60
N ASP A 5 -47.01 22.68 -11.23
CA ASP A 5 -48.23 21.88 -11.23
C ASP A 5 -48.05 20.55 -11.97
N ILE A 6 -47.40 20.57 -13.14
CA ILE A 6 -47.12 19.36 -13.92
C ILE A 6 -46.15 18.44 -13.16
N ARG A 7 -45.10 18.99 -12.54
CA ARG A 7 -44.15 18.20 -11.74
C ARG A 7 -44.84 17.50 -10.56
N SER A 8 -45.68 18.23 -9.84
CA SER A 8 -46.39 17.72 -8.67
C SER A 8 -47.41 16.64 -9.05
N LEU A 9 -48.10 16.81 -10.18
CA LEU A 9 -49.02 15.83 -10.73
C LEU A 9 -48.30 14.53 -11.11
N ILE A 10 -47.18 14.64 -11.83
CA ILE A 10 -46.37 13.48 -12.22
C ILE A 10 -45.86 12.74 -10.98
N GLN A 11 -45.33 13.44 -9.98
CA GLN A 11 -44.82 12.80 -8.76
C GLN A 11 -45.91 12.03 -7.98
N ARG A 12 -47.16 12.50 -8.02
CA ARG A 12 -48.28 11.86 -7.32
C ARG A 12 -48.83 10.64 -8.05
N GLU A 13 -49.03 10.75 -9.36
CA GLU A 13 -49.77 9.75 -10.15
C GLU A 13 -48.85 8.70 -10.79
N LEU A 14 -47.63 9.07 -11.17
CA LEU A 14 -46.69 8.18 -11.86
C LEU A 14 -46.37 6.88 -11.08
N PRO A 15 -46.17 6.89 -9.74
CA PRO A 15 -45.91 5.65 -9.00
C PRO A 15 -47.04 4.63 -9.12
N ALA A 16 -48.30 5.09 -9.05
CA ALA A 16 -49.47 4.23 -9.18
C ALA A 16 -49.65 3.74 -10.63
N LEU A 17 -49.36 4.58 -11.62
CA LEU A 17 -49.43 4.22 -13.04
C LEU A 17 -48.40 3.15 -13.41
N VAL A 18 -47.17 3.22 -12.90
CA VAL A 18 -46.14 2.19 -13.12
C VAL A 18 -46.55 0.82 -12.54
N MET A 19 -47.30 0.80 -11.44
CA MET A 19 -47.76 -0.45 -10.83
C MET A 19 -48.95 -1.08 -11.57
N ASN A 20 -49.84 -0.26 -12.16
CA ASN A 20 -51.09 -0.74 -12.74
C ASN A 20 -51.07 -0.85 -14.28
N ASP A 21 -50.13 -0.17 -14.94
CA ASP A 21 -50.04 -0.15 -16.40
C ASP A 21 -48.68 -0.72 -16.88
N PRO A 22 -48.69 -1.88 -17.58
CA PRO A 22 -47.49 -2.49 -18.15
C PRO A 22 -46.78 -1.63 -19.19
N GLN A 23 -47.51 -0.86 -20.02
CA GLN A 23 -46.90 0.02 -21.03
C GLN A 23 -46.17 1.19 -20.38
N ILE A 24 -46.76 1.81 -19.36
CA ILE A 24 -46.10 2.89 -18.62
C ILE A 24 -44.87 2.35 -17.90
N ARG A 25 -44.95 1.14 -17.34
CA ARG A 25 -43.81 0.47 -16.72
C ARG A 25 -42.67 0.24 -17.72
N ASP A 26 -42.95 -0.30 -18.90
CA ASP A 26 -41.95 -0.57 -19.94
C ASP A 26 -41.35 0.72 -20.49
N TRP A 27 -42.14 1.79 -20.59
CA TRP A 27 -41.66 3.11 -20.98
C TRP A 27 -40.72 3.72 -19.93
N VAL A 28 -41.08 3.66 -18.64
CA VAL A 28 -40.21 4.11 -17.55
C VAL A 28 -38.93 3.27 -17.48
N TRP A 29 -39.00 1.96 -17.73
CA TRP A 29 -37.82 1.10 -17.81
C TRP A 29 -36.89 1.45 -18.96
N HIS A 30 -37.41 1.71 -20.16
CA HIS A 30 -36.59 2.18 -21.28
C HIS A 30 -35.94 3.52 -20.96
N LEU A 31 -36.70 4.47 -20.40
CA LEU A 31 -36.17 5.76 -19.98
C LEU A 31 -35.03 5.57 -18.95
N LEU A 32 -35.23 4.74 -17.92
CA LEU A 32 -34.20 4.47 -16.92
C LEU A 32 -32.98 3.77 -17.51
N HIS A 33 -33.16 2.85 -18.47
CA HIS A 33 -32.06 2.14 -19.12
C HIS A 33 -31.21 3.05 -20.01
N ASP A 34 -31.78 4.11 -20.59
CA ASP A 34 -31.02 5.10 -21.37
C ASP A 34 -30.16 6.01 -20.48
N TYR A 35 -30.56 6.24 -19.23
CA TYR A 35 -29.85 7.11 -18.28
C TYR A 35 -28.99 6.35 -17.25
N ALA A 36 -29.26 5.07 -17.02
CA ALA A 36 -28.46 4.22 -16.13
C ALA A 36 -27.48 3.39 -16.96
N PRO A 37 -26.18 3.37 -16.63
CA PRO A 37 -25.26 2.45 -17.28
C PRO A 37 -25.78 1.02 -17.12
N SER A 38 -25.74 0.25 -18.20
CA SER A 38 -26.24 -1.12 -18.16
C SER A 38 -25.53 -1.89 -17.04
N ARG A 39 -26.25 -2.79 -16.38
CA ARG A 39 -25.68 -3.64 -15.31
C ARG A 39 -24.40 -4.34 -15.78
N SER A 40 -24.37 -4.76 -17.05
CA SER A 40 -23.21 -5.40 -17.69
C SER A 40 -22.00 -4.47 -17.82
N GLU A 41 -22.18 -3.20 -18.17
CA GLU A 41 -21.07 -2.24 -18.32
C GLU A 41 -20.47 -1.92 -16.94
N THR A 42 -21.33 -1.78 -15.94
CA THR A 42 -20.91 -1.54 -14.56
C THR A 42 -20.13 -2.75 -14.01
N GLU A 43 -20.66 -3.96 -14.18
CA GLU A 43 -19.99 -5.22 -13.77
C GLU A 43 -18.63 -5.39 -14.46
N SER A 44 -18.52 -5.12 -15.77
CA SER A 44 -17.26 -5.20 -16.52
C SER A 44 -16.19 -4.23 -15.98
N ARG A 45 -16.57 -2.98 -15.68
CA ARG A 45 -15.64 -1.99 -15.10
C ARG A 45 -15.22 -2.39 -13.68
N PHE A 46 -16.12 -2.97 -12.89
CA PHE A 46 -15.78 -3.50 -11.57
C PHE A 46 -14.81 -4.68 -11.66
N GLU A 47 -15.03 -5.61 -12.59
CA GLU A 47 -14.12 -6.74 -12.81
C GLU A 47 -12.73 -6.28 -13.23
N GLN A 48 -12.65 -5.31 -14.16
CA GLN A 48 -11.38 -4.72 -14.57
C GLN A 48 -10.66 -4.07 -13.37
N MET A 49 -11.37 -3.26 -12.58
CA MET A 49 -10.78 -2.62 -11.40
C MET A 49 -10.30 -3.65 -10.36
N LEU A 50 -11.06 -4.72 -10.15
CA LEU A 50 -10.65 -5.81 -9.26
C LEU A 50 -9.42 -6.56 -9.77
N ALA A 51 -9.29 -6.75 -11.08
CA ALA A 51 -8.12 -7.35 -11.69
C ALA A 51 -6.88 -6.46 -11.51
N GLU A 52 -7.01 -5.14 -11.75
CA GLU A 52 -5.94 -4.17 -11.50
C GLU A 52 -5.52 -4.13 -10.03
N LEU A 53 -6.48 -4.17 -9.10
CA LEU A 53 -6.19 -4.24 -7.66
C LEU A 53 -5.44 -5.52 -7.25
N ARG A 54 -5.76 -6.66 -7.88
CA ARG A 54 -5.02 -7.91 -7.65
C ARG A 54 -3.59 -7.79 -8.16
N ALA A 55 -3.40 -7.31 -9.38
CA ALA A 55 -2.07 -7.12 -9.95
C ALA A 55 -1.21 -6.16 -9.13
N LEU A 56 -1.79 -5.04 -8.67
CA LEU A 56 -1.10 -4.08 -7.80
C LEU A 56 -0.71 -4.70 -6.46
N ARG A 57 -1.58 -5.53 -5.88
CA ARG A 57 -1.26 -6.24 -4.63
C ARG A 57 -0.07 -7.19 -4.83
N GLU A 58 -0.10 -8.01 -5.86
CA GLU A 58 0.98 -8.96 -6.18
C GLU A 58 2.31 -8.24 -6.43
N GLU A 59 2.28 -7.13 -7.19
CA GLU A 59 3.47 -6.32 -7.42
C GLU A 59 4.01 -5.71 -6.13
N SER A 60 3.12 -5.21 -5.26
CA SER A 60 3.46 -4.65 -3.96
C SER A 60 4.09 -5.71 -3.03
N GLU A 61 3.50 -6.89 -2.95
CA GLU A 61 4.03 -8.02 -2.18
C GLU A 61 5.42 -8.42 -2.69
N ARG A 62 5.61 -8.49 -4.00
CA ARG A 62 6.91 -8.82 -4.59
C ARG A 62 7.98 -7.77 -4.28
N LYS A 63 7.63 -6.47 -4.37
CA LYS A 63 8.53 -5.37 -3.99
C LYS A 63 8.85 -5.39 -2.50
N TRP A 64 7.87 -5.73 -1.67
CA TRP A 64 8.05 -5.85 -0.23
C TRP A 64 9.03 -6.97 0.12
N GLU A 65 8.86 -8.16 -0.47
CA GLU A 65 9.78 -9.29 -0.29
C GLU A 65 11.20 -8.95 -0.76
N GLU A 66 11.35 -8.32 -1.92
CA GLU A 66 12.66 -7.89 -2.41
C GLU A 66 13.33 -6.89 -1.45
N ASN A 67 12.56 -5.92 -0.96
CA ASN A 67 13.08 -4.93 -0.01
C ASN A 67 13.48 -5.57 1.31
N GLN A 68 12.72 -6.56 1.80
CA GLN A 68 13.10 -7.30 3.00
C GLN A 68 14.40 -8.07 2.83
N ARG A 69 14.57 -8.78 1.72
CA ARG A 69 15.83 -9.49 1.44
C ARG A 69 17.02 -8.53 1.37
N ARG A 70 16.84 -7.35 0.77
CA ARG A 70 17.89 -6.30 0.74
C ARG A 70 18.19 -5.78 2.14
N PHE A 71 17.17 -5.56 2.96
CA PHE A 71 17.34 -5.09 4.33
C PHE A 71 18.06 -6.12 5.20
N GLU A 72 17.69 -7.39 5.12
CA GLU A 72 18.36 -8.51 5.79
C GLU A 72 19.84 -8.62 5.37
N ALA A 73 20.13 -8.52 4.07
CA ALA A 73 21.50 -8.53 3.56
C ALA A 73 22.33 -7.35 4.11
N MET A 74 21.74 -6.15 4.14
CA MET A 74 22.38 -4.96 4.68
C MET A 74 22.62 -5.08 6.20
N GLN A 75 21.66 -5.63 6.95
CA GLN A 75 21.81 -5.92 8.37
C GLN A 75 22.97 -6.89 8.62
N ALA A 76 23.02 -8.01 7.89
CA ALA A 76 24.09 -8.99 8.02
C ALA A 76 25.47 -8.41 7.66
N GLU A 77 25.56 -7.55 6.63
CA GLU A 77 26.81 -6.85 6.30
C GLU A 77 27.21 -5.86 7.40
N SER A 78 26.25 -5.10 7.94
CA SER A 78 26.49 -4.16 9.03
C SER A 78 26.98 -4.87 10.29
N GLU A 79 26.39 -6.01 10.63
CA GLU A 79 26.80 -6.83 11.78
C GLU A 79 28.23 -7.35 11.60
N ARG A 80 28.57 -7.88 10.41
CA ARG A 80 29.94 -8.30 10.10
C ARG A 80 30.95 -7.17 10.22
N ARG A 81 30.63 -5.99 9.69
CA ARG A 81 31.49 -4.80 9.80
C ARG A 81 31.65 -4.36 11.25
N TRP A 82 30.58 -4.44 12.03
CA TRP A 82 30.62 -4.11 13.44
C TRP A 82 31.52 -5.08 14.21
N GLU A 83 31.37 -6.39 13.99
CA GLU A 83 32.24 -7.41 14.60
C GLU A 83 33.71 -7.23 14.21
N GLU A 84 34.00 -6.99 12.93
CA GLU A 84 35.36 -6.76 12.46
C GLU A 84 35.96 -5.51 13.12
N ASN A 85 35.19 -4.42 13.20
CA ASN A 85 35.64 -3.20 13.85
C ASN A 85 35.89 -3.43 15.34
N ASN A 86 35.01 -4.18 16.01
CA ASN A 86 35.18 -4.51 17.43
C ASN A 86 36.46 -5.33 17.65
N ARG A 87 36.75 -6.32 16.80
CA ARG A 87 38.02 -7.06 16.86
C ARG A 87 39.24 -6.18 16.64
N ARG A 88 39.18 -5.24 15.69
CA ARG A 88 40.27 -4.27 15.45
C ARG A 88 40.48 -3.36 16.66
N PHE A 89 39.40 -2.90 17.29
CA PHE A 89 39.48 -2.11 18.52
C PHE A 89 40.08 -2.90 19.69
N GLU A 90 39.70 -4.17 19.85
CA GLU A 90 40.28 -5.06 20.86
C GLU A 90 41.78 -5.25 20.64
N ALA A 91 42.20 -5.56 19.41
CA ALA A 91 43.62 -5.71 19.07
C ALA A 91 44.42 -4.42 19.34
N MET A 92 43.91 -3.26 18.91
CA MET A 92 44.55 -1.96 19.18
C MET A 92 44.65 -1.67 20.68
N ARG A 93 43.62 -2.05 21.45
CA ARG A 93 43.62 -1.90 22.92
C ARG A 93 44.68 -2.80 23.57
N GLU A 94 44.88 -4.01 23.08
CA GLU A 94 45.93 -4.92 23.56
C GLU A 94 47.33 -4.40 23.25
N GLU A 95 47.57 -3.94 22.02
CA GLU A 95 48.83 -3.31 21.61
C GLU A 95 49.14 -2.09 22.47
N PHE A 96 48.18 -1.19 22.66
CA PHE A 96 48.35 -0.02 23.51
C PHE A 96 48.68 -0.39 24.97
N GLN A 97 48.03 -1.43 25.52
CA GLN A 97 48.35 -1.92 26.85
C GLN A 97 49.75 -2.53 26.93
N ALA A 98 50.21 -3.24 25.90
CA ALA A 98 51.55 -3.79 25.83
C ALA A 98 52.61 -2.68 25.77
N GLU A 99 52.40 -1.66 24.93
CA GLU A 99 53.29 -0.50 24.83
C GLU A 99 53.38 0.27 26.15
N MET A 100 52.24 0.51 26.80
CA MET A 100 52.19 1.14 28.12
C MET A 100 52.93 0.34 29.20
N ARG A 101 52.87 -1.00 29.15
CA ARG A 101 53.63 -1.87 30.06
C ARG A 101 55.13 -1.73 29.82
N ALA A 102 55.56 -1.82 28.56
CA ALA A 102 56.97 -1.67 28.19
C ALA A 102 57.53 -0.29 28.61
N TRP A 103 56.75 0.78 28.41
CA TRP A 103 57.15 2.13 28.81
C TRP A 103 57.30 2.29 30.33
N ARG A 104 56.42 1.65 31.12
CA ARG A 104 56.55 1.63 32.58
C ARG A 104 57.81 0.90 33.02
N GLU A 105 58.07 -0.28 32.46
CA GLU A 105 59.27 -1.06 32.77
C GLU A 105 60.56 -0.31 32.40
N GLU A 106 60.58 0.37 31.26
CA GLU A 106 61.73 1.19 30.84
C GLU A 106 61.92 2.40 31.77
N SER A 107 60.84 3.06 32.18
CA SER A 107 60.89 4.17 33.12
C SER A 107 61.42 3.74 34.48
N GLU A 108 60.98 2.58 34.99
CA GLU A 108 61.47 2.01 36.25
C GLU A 108 62.95 1.62 36.19
N ARG A 109 63.46 1.18 35.04
CA ARG A 109 64.89 0.87 34.85
C ARG A 109 65.78 2.10 34.77
N ARG A 110 65.20 3.26 34.41
CA ARG A 110 65.92 4.52 34.19
C ARG A 110 66.01 5.38 35.46
N TRP A 111 65.23 5.06 36.48
CA TRP A 111 65.26 5.64 37.82
C TRP A 111 65.99 4.75 38.81
#